data_AF-Q6MJ82-F1
#
_entry.id   AF-Q6MJ82-F1
#
_cell.length_a   1.000
_cell.length_b   1.000
_cell.length_c   1.000
_cell.angle_alpha   90.00
_cell.angle_beta   90.00
_cell.angle_gamma   90.00
#
_symmetry.space_group_name_H-M   'P 1'
#
loop_
_entity.id
_entity.type
_entity.pdbx_description
1 polymer ?
#
loop_
_entity_poly.entity_id
_entity_poly.type
_entity_poly.pdbx_seq_one_letter_code
_entity_poly.pdbx_strand_id
1 'polypeptide(L)'
;MFLFVGMAATSAQACNAPISCVIKTYLGNYVTAVGGGGRITDVIHTDATKVGSWERFTLVDSCDGSSVINYGIKTSKGYYLTAVGGGGRITDVIHSDATQLQAWEKFKLISLGYGAYAIQTISGHYVTAVGGGGRITDTIHTDATQIRNWEKFRFICQ
;
A
#
# COMPACT_ATOMS: atom_id res chain seq x y z
N MET A 1 45.71 31.84 13.07
CA MET A 1 45.04 31.08 12.00
C MET A 1 44.13 30.07 12.67
N PHE A 2 42.84 30.40 12.80
CA PHE A 2 41.84 29.47 13.35
C PHE A 2 41.19 28.73 12.18
N LEU A 3 41.35 27.41 12.17
CA LEU A 3 40.75 26.51 11.19
C LEU A 3 39.33 26.19 11.66
N PHE A 4 38.31 26.71 10.98
CA PHE A 4 36.93 26.22 11.16
C PHE A 4 36.81 24.89 10.40
N VAL A 5 36.72 23.78 11.12
CA VAL A 5 36.27 22.52 10.56
C VAL A 5 34.74 22.59 10.50
N GLY A 6 34.21 22.87 9.31
CA GLY A 6 32.77 22.78 9.05
C GLY A 6 32.32 21.33 9.18
N MET A 7 31.64 21.00 10.28
CA MET A 7 30.85 19.77 10.35
C MET A 7 29.67 19.95 9.40
N ALA A 8 29.70 19.26 8.26
CA ALA A 8 28.54 19.14 7.41
C ALA A 8 27.45 18.38 8.19
N ALA A 9 26.43 19.10 8.66
CA ALA A 9 25.22 18.48 9.15
C ALA A 9 24.59 17.71 7.98
N THR A 10 24.65 16.38 8.02
CA THR A 10 23.79 15.57 7.18
C THR A 10 22.36 15.88 7.61
N SER A 11 21.60 16.56 6.76
CA SER A 11 20.17 16.73 6.99
C SER A 11 19.56 15.32 7.02
N ALA A 12 19.08 14.88 8.18
CA ALA A 12 18.25 13.69 8.25
C ALA A 12 17.11 13.85 7.24
N GLN A 13 16.95 12.88 6.34
CA GLN A 13 15.88 12.93 5.35
C GLN A 13 14.55 13.03 6.09
N ALA A 14 13.77 14.08 5.81
CA ALA A 14 12.45 14.25 6.41
C ALA A 14 11.53 13.15 5.88
N CYS A 15 10.95 12.40 6.81
CA CYS A 15 10.03 11.29 6.54
C CYS A 15 8.70 11.55 7.22
N ASN A 16 7.61 11.15 6.58
CA ASN A 16 6.33 11.10 7.28
C ASN A 16 6.36 10.00 8.35
N ALA A 17 5.82 10.31 9.53
CA ALA A 17 5.66 9.31 10.57
C ALA A 17 4.72 8.19 10.07
N PRO A 18 4.97 6.92 10.45
CA PRO A 18 4.06 5.84 10.11
C PRO A 18 2.64 6.12 10.63
N ILE A 19 1.63 5.84 9.81
CA ILE A 19 0.22 6.08 10.17
C ILE A 19 -0.59 4.80 10.00
N SER A 20 -1.43 4.49 11.00
CA SER A 20 -2.30 3.32 10.97
C SER A 20 -3.61 3.67 10.29
N CYS A 21 -4.00 2.88 9.31
CA CYS A 21 -5.20 3.08 8.52
C CYS A 21 -5.94 1.77 8.29
N VAL A 22 -7.22 1.89 7.95
CA VAL A 22 -7.96 0.83 7.27
C VAL A 22 -8.20 1.25 5.82
N ILE A 23 -8.25 0.27 4.93
CA ILE A 23 -8.45 0.49 3.49
C ILE A 23 -9.82 -0.02 3.11
N LYS A 24 -10.69 0.87 2.62
CA LYS A 24 -12.06 0.55 2.23
C LYS A 24 -12.18 0.57 0.71
N THR A 25 -12.72 -0.50 0.14
CA THR A 25 -13.02 -0.65 -1.28
C THR A 25 -14.18 0.25 -1.70
N TYR A 26 -14.44 0.33 -3.01
CA TYR A 26 -15.51 1.14 -3.59
C TYR A 26 -16.90 0.78 -3.05
N LEU A 27 -17.22 -0.52 -2.93
CA LEU A 27 -18.50 -1.00 -2.40
C LEU A 27 -18.61 -0.88 -0.87
N GLY A 28 -17.52 -0.53 -0.20
CA GLY A 28 -17.52 -0.25 1.22
C GLY A 28 -17.07 -1.41 2.11
N ASN A 29 -16.61 -2.52 1.54
CA ASN A 29 -15.94 -3.57 2.29
C ASN A 29 -14.48 -3.18 2.59
N TYR A 30 -13.88 -3.78 3.60
CA TYR A 30 -12.49 -3.55 3.98
C TYR A 30 -11.55 -4.55 3.29
N VAL A 31 -10.36 -4.07 2.94
CA VAL A 31 -9.25 -4.91 2.51
C VAL A 31 -8.72 -5.65 3.73
N THR A 32 -8.53 -6.96 3.61
CA THR A 32 -8.09 -7.85 4.69
C THR A 32 -6.79 -8.52 4.27
N ALA A 33 -5.71 -8.35 5.05
CA ALA A 33 -4.53 -9.21 4.93
C ALA A 33 -4.80 -10.53 5.66
N VAL A 34 -5.04 -11.61 4.92
CA VAL A 34 -5.52 -12.87 5.50
C VAL A 34 -4.53 -13.38 6.55
N GLY A 35 -5.03 -13.67 7.76
CA GLY A 35 -4.18 -14.07 8.90
C GLY A 35 -3.19 -13.02 9.40
N GLY A 36 -3.36 -11.74 9.01
CA GLY A 36 -2.48 -10.63 9.35
C GLY A 36 -1.24 -10.50 8.47
N GLY A 37 -1.14 -11.27 7.38
CA GLY A 37 0.01 -11.32 6.47
C GLY A 37 0.87 -12.59 6.65
N GLY A 38 2.06 -12.60 6.04
CA GLY A 38 2.96 -13.76 5.95
C GLY A 38 2.54 -14.78 4.91
N ARG A 39 1.95 -14.35 3.78
CA ARG A 39 1.32 -15.22 2.78
C ARG A 39 1.74 -14.85 1.36
N ILE A 40 1.85 -15.88 0.51
CA ILE A 40 2.03 -15.76 -0.95
C ILE A 40 0.83 -16.33 -1.73
N THR A 41 -0.08 -17.03 -1.05
CA THR A 41 -1.36 -17.50 -1.58
C THR A 41 -2.47 -17.09 -0.63
N ASP A 42 -3.68 -16.87 -1.15
CA ASP A 42 -4.83 -16.41 -0.36
C ASP A 42 -4.49 -15.16 0.49
N VAL A 43 -3.90 -14.15 -0.15
CA VAL A 43 -3.19 -13.05 0.53
C VAL A 43 -4.14 -11.95 0.99
N ILE A 44 -5.05 -11.54 0.11
CA ILE A 44 -5.97 -10.43 0.34
C ILE A 44 -7.41 -10.87 0.13
N HIS A 45 -8.28 -10.58 1.11
CA HIS A 45 -9.73 -10.59 0.94
C HIS A 45 -10.29 -9.17 0.90
N THR A 46 -11.51 -9.03 0.41
CA THR A 46 -12.21 -7.74 0.28
C THR A 46 -13.67 -7.83 0.72
N ASP A 47 -14.08 -8.86 1.44
CA ASP A 47 -15.48 -9.10 1.85
C ASP A 47 -15.82 -8.55 3.24
N ALA A 48 -14.81 -8.26 4.07
CA ALA A 48 -14.99 -7.80 5.44
C ALA A 48 -15.89 -6.55 5.55
N THR A 49 -16.92 -6.62 6.39
CA THR A 49 -17.86 -5.50 6.66
C THR A 49 -17.57 -4.78 7.98
N LYS A 50 -16.66 -5.33 8.79
CA LYS A 50 -16.22 -4.78 10.08
C LYS A 50 -14.70 -4.78 10.12
N VAL A 51 -14.14 -3.83 10.86
CA VAL A 51 -12.69 -3.72 11.06
C VAL A 51 -12.27 -4.62 12.22
N GLY A 52 -11.37 -5.56 11.94
CA GLY A 52 -10.64 -6.36 12.91
C GLY A 52 -9.14 -6.05 12.89
N SER A 53 -8.32 -6.98 13.36
CA SER A 53 -6.86 -6.84 13.36
C SER A 53 -6.24 -7.05 11.97
N TRP A 54 -6.93 -7.71 11.04
CA TRP A 54 -6.42 -8.04 9.71
C TRP A 54 -6.71 -6.94 8.67
N GLU A 55 -7.65 -6.04 8.96
CA GLU A 55 -8.02 -4.90 8.11
C GLU A 55 -7.19 -3.65 8.42
N ARG A 56 -6.29 -3.72 9.41
CA ARG A 56 -5.43 -2.61 9.82
C ARG A 56 -4.07 -2.73 9.15
N PHE A 57 -3.67 -1.63 8.52
CA PHE A 57 -2.39 -1.48 7.83
C PHE A 57 -1.67 -0.24 8.31
N THR A 58 -0.35 -0.30 8.42
CA THR A 58 0.49 0.87 8.65
C THR A 58 1.07 1.34 7.33
N LEU A 59 0.79 2.59 6.95
CA LEU A 59 1.49 3.25 5.86
C LEU A 59 2.85 3.72 6.36
N VAL A 60 3.92 3.28 5.70
CA VAL A 60 5.30 3.60 6.03
C VAL A 60 5.90 4.35 4.86
N ASP A 61 6.32 5.60 5.06
CA ASP A 61 7.04 6.38 4.05
C ASP A 61 8.32 5.66 3.63
N SER A 62 8.60 5.58 2.33
CA SER A 62 9.83 4.97 1.82
C SER A 62 11.09 5.72 2.19
N CYS A 63 10.99 7.00 2.58
CA CYS A 63 12.11 7.83 3.03
C CYS A 63 13.27 7.90 2.02
N ASP A 64 13.00 7.65 0.73
CA ASP A 64 14.04 7.52 -0.29
C ASP A 64 14.46 8.86 -0.92
N GLY A 65 13.94 9.98 -0.40
CA GLY A 65 14.25 11.33 -0.87
C GLY A 65 13.59 11.71 -2.19
N SER A 66 12.71 10.87 -2.73
CA SER A 66 11.93 11.16 -3.94
C SER A 66 10.94 12.32 -3.71
N SER A 67 10.78 13.19 -4.71
CA SER A 67 9.72 14.21 -4.73
C SER A 67 8.31 13.60 -4.76
N VAL A 68 8.21 12.34 -5.18
CA VAL A 68 6.99 11.52 -5.08
C VAL A 68 7.14 10.60 -3.88
N ILE A 69 6.28 10.77 -2.89
CA ILE A 69 6.25 9.91 -1.71
C ILE A 69 5.68 8.54 -2.12
N ASN A 70 6.45 7.49 -1.87
CA ASN A 70 5.98 6.12 -1.96
C ASN A 70 5.78 5.56 -0.55
N TYR A 71 4.77 4.73 -0.38
CA TYR A 71 4.47 4.10 0.89
C TYR A 71 4.61 2.58 0.77
N GLY A 72 5.21 1.99 1.79
CA GLY A 72 4.96 0.59 2.13
C GLY A 72 3.60 0.46 2.81
N ILE A 73 2.81 -0.53 2.38
CA ILE A 73 1.56 -0.89 3.06
C ILE A 73 1.86 -2.10 3.95
N LYS A 74 2.04 -1.86 5.25
CA LYS A 74 2.48 -2.89 6.20
C LYS A 74 1.28 -3.54 6.89
N THR A 75 1.18 -4.86 6.85
CA THR A 75 0.15 -5.65 7.54
C THR A 75 0.33 -5.61 9.06
N SER A 76 -0.68 -6.07 9.79
CA SER A 76 -0.65 -6.09 11.27
C SER A 76 0.40 -7.02 11.88
N LYS A 77 0.91 -8.03 11.15
CA LYS A 77 2.08 -8.83 11.58
C LYS A 77 3.43 -8.24 11.16
N GLY A 78 3.41 -7.10 10.49
CA GLY A 78 4.62 -6.36 10.15
C GLY A 78 5.26 -6.73 8.81
N TYR A 79 4.54 -7.42 7.93
CA TYR A 79 4.99 -7.66 6.57
C TYR A 79 4.51 -6.56 5.63
N TYR A 80 5.23 -6.27 4.56
CA TYR A 80 4.76 -5.36 3.53
C TYR A 80 3.97 -6.12 2.46
N LEU A 81 2.96 -5.46 1.89
CA LEU A 81 2.38 -5.91 0.64
C LEU A 81 3.40 -5.73 -0.48
N THR A 82 3.50 -6.70 -1.37
CA THR A 82 4.41 -6.72 -2.53
C THR A 82 3.58 -6.82 -3.79
N ALA A 83 3.67 -5.84 -4.70
CA ALA A 83 3.15 -5.99 -6.05
C ALA A 83 4.09 -6.88 -6.85
N VAL A 84 3.71 -8.13 -7.10
CA VAL A 84 4.61 -9.13 -7.68
C VAL A 84 5.09 -8.65 -9.06
N GLY A 85 6.40 -8.68 -9.29
CA GLY A 85 7.00 -8.16 -10.53
C GLY A 85 6.83 -6.65 -10.74
N GLY A 86 6.43 -5.91 -9.70
CA GLY A 86 6.13 -4.48 -9.74
C GLY A 86 4.68 -4.12 -10.09
N GLY A 87 3.82 -5.10 -10.37
CA GLY A 87 2.42 -4.92 -10.81
C GLY A 87 2.19 -5.37 -12.26
N GLY A 88 1.03 -5.05 -12.84
CA GLY A 88 0.66 -5.44 -14.20
C GLY A 88 0.04 -6.84 -14.30
N ARG A 89 -0.54 -7.36 -13.20
CA ARG A 89 -0.92 -8.77 -13.08
C ARG A 89 -2.37 -8.99 -12.65
N ILE A 90 -2.94 -10.11 -13.13
CA ILE A 90 -4.25 -10.64 -12.70
C ILE A 90 -4.15 -11.99 -11.97
N THR A 91 -2.99 -12.64 -12.02
CA THR A 91 -2.66 -13.85 -11.25
C THR A 91 -1.37 -13.60 -10.49
N ASP A 92 -1.25 -14.21 -9.29
CA ASP A 92 -0.08 -14.02 -8.43
C ASP A 92 0.26 -12.52 -8.28
N VAL A 93 -0.74 -11.77 -7.82
CA VAL A 93 -0.82 -10.30 -7.94
C VAL A 93 -0.11 -9.59 -6.79
N ILE A 94 -0.40 -10.03 -5.57
CA ILE A 94 0.10 -9.43 -4.33
C ILE A 94 0.61 -10.53 -3.42
N HIS A 95 1.79 -10.34 -2.83
CA HIS A 95 2.27 -11.11 -1.67
C HIS A 95 2.26 -10.24 -0.41
N SER A 96 2.39 -10.85 0.76
CA SER A 96 2.43 -10.15 2.06
C SER A 96 3.43 -10.76 3.03
N ASP A 97 4.58 -11.24 2.57
CA ASP A 97 5.62 -11.91 3.35
C ASP A 97 6.94 -11.13 3.41
N ALA A 98 7.05 -10.02 2.66
CA ALA A 98 8.22 -9.16 2.67
C ALA A 98 8.42 -8.47 4.04
N THR A 99 9.64 -8.52 4.58
CA THR A 99 9.99 -7.87 5.86
C THR A 99 10.68 -6.52 5.69
N GLN A 100 11.04 -6.17 4.45
CA GLN A 100 11.72 -4.94 4.07
C GLN A 100 10.89 -4.19 3.04
N LEU A 101 10.97 -2.86 3.08
CA LEU A 101 10.36 -1.99 2.09
C LEU A 101 11.36 -1.78 0.94
N GLN A 102 11.27 -2.60 -0.11
CA GLN A 102 12.07 -2.47 -1.33
C GLN A 102 11.21 -2.03 -2.52
N ALA A 103 11.68 -2.23 -3.74
CA ALA A 103 11.09 -1.65 -4.94
C ALA A 103 9.63 -2.10 -5.17
N TRP A 104 9.31 -3.37 -4.95
CA TRP A 104 7.97 -3.91 -5.22
C TRP A 104 6.98 -3.71 -4.07
N GLU A 105 7.47 -3.33 -2.89
CA GLU A 105 6.66 -2.98 -1.73
C GLU A 105 6.25 -1.49 -1.72
N LYS A 106 6.75 -0.71 -2.68
CA LYS A 106 6.46 0.71 -2.82
C LYS A 106 5.21 0.93 -3.65
N PHE A 107 4.25 1.66 -3.06
CA PHE A 107 3.03 2.10 -3.72
C PHE A 107 2.90 3.62 -3.64
N LYS A 108 2.46 4.23 -4.73
CA LYS A 108 2.08 5.64 -4.73
C LYS A 108 0.59 5.77 -4.43
N LEU A 109 0.24 6.62 -3.47
CA LEU A 109 -1.16 6.97 -3.18
C LEU A 109 -1.52 8.27 -3.90
N ILE A 110 -2.45 8.19 -4.84
CA ILE A 110 -2.88 9.34 -5.65
C ILE A 110 -4.24 9.80 -5.13
N SER A 111 -4.30 11.00 -4.53
CA SER A 111 -5.56 11.60 -4.11
C SER A 111 -6.46 11.89 -5.31
N LEU A 112 -7.73 11.48 -5.21
CA LEU A 112 -8.78 11.73 -6.19
C LEU A 112 -9.81 12.75 -5.67
N GLY A 113 -9.53 13.37 -4.53
CA GLY A 113 -10.46 14.22 -3.81
C GLY A 113 -11.44 13.44 -2.94
N TYR A 114 -12.12 14.15 -2.02
CA TYR A 114 -13.17 13.61 -1.15
C TYR A 114 -12.78 12.33 -0.38
N GLY A 115 -11.50 12.21 0.00
CA GLY A 115 -10.97 11.05 0.74
C GLY A 115 -10.81 9.77 -0.07
N ALA A 116 -10.97 9.82 -1.40
CA ALA A 116 -10.70 8.70 -2.29
C ALA A 116 -9.27 8.77 -2.85
N TYR A 117 -8.65 7.60 -3.00
CA TYR A 117 -7.29 7.44 -3.50
C TYR A 117 -7.24 6.30 -4.52
N ALA A 118 -6.40 6.44 -5.53
CA ALA A 118 -5.89 5.30 -6.28
C ALA A 118 -4.57 4.83 -5.67
N ILE A 119 -4.34 3.51 -5.69
CA ILE A 119 -3.07 2.91 -5.27
C ILE A 119 -2.35 2.50 -6.56
N GLN A 120 -1.21 3.11 -6.85
CA GLN A 120 -0.41 2.83 -8.04
C GLN A 120 0.83 2.01 -7.67
N THR A 121 1.08 0.94 -8.40
CA THR A 121 2.28 0.11 -8.26
C THR A 121 3.48 0.79 -8.90
N ILE A 122 4.69 0.30 -8.61
CA ILE A 122 5.92 0.90 -9.15
C ILE A 122 6.02 0.82 -10.69
N SER A 123 5.35 -0.15 -11.33
CA SER A 123 5.26 -0.24 -12.79
C SER A 123 4.21 0.69 -13.42
N GLY A 124 3.50 1.48 -12.60
CA GLY A 124 2.55 2.51 -13.08
C GLY A 124 1.12 2.03 -13.23
N HIS A 125 0.81 0.77 -12.92
CA HIS A 125 -0.55 0.24 -12.95
C HIS A 125 -1.29 0.51 -11.63
N TYR A 126 -2.61 0.40 -11.65
CA TYR A 126 -3.47 0.64 -10.50
C TYR A 126 -3.97 -0.66 -9.88
N VAL A 127 -3.94 -0.70 -8.55
CA VAL A 127 -4.59 -1.77 -7.78
C VAL A 127 -6.10 -1.69 -8.02
N THR A 128 -6.70 -2.83 -8.34
CA THR A 128 -8.12 -2.98 -8.62
C THR A 128 -8.73 -3.88 -7.54
N ALA A 129 -9.74 -3.41 -6.82
CA ALA A 129 -10.62 -4.30 -6.06
C ALA A 129 -11.64 -4.91 -7.02
N VAL A 130 -11.46 -6.17 -7.41
CA VAL A 130 -12.27 -6.82 -8.46
C VAL A 130 -13.75 -6.74 -8.09
N GLY A 131 -14.59 -6.30 -9.04
CA GLY A 131 -16.02 -6.09 -8.80
C GLY A 131 -16.36 -4.93 -7.85
N GLY A 132 -15.37 -4.16 -7.39
CA GLY A 132 -15.50 -3.08 -6.41
C GLY A 132 -15.35 -3.52 -4.95
N GLY A 133 -15.01 -4.79 -4.70
CA GLY A 133 -14.94 -5.40 -3.36
C GLY A 133 -15.98 -6.51 -3.15
N GLY A 134 -16.02 -7.09 -1.94
CA GLY A 134 -16.98 -8.13 -1.57
C GLY A 134 -16.54 -9.56 -1.88
N ARG A 135 -15.25 -9.81 -2.08
CA ARG A 135 -14.74 -11.08 -2.63
C ARG A 135 -13.66 -11.72 -1.75
N ILE A 136 -13.64 -13.05 -1.72
CA ILE A 136 -12.59 -13.89 -1.10
C ILE A 136 -11.72 -14.63 -2.15
N THR A 137 -12.18 -14.71 -3.39
CA THR A 137 -11.42 -15.24 -4.53
C THR A 137 -11.39 -14.20 -5.63
N ASP A 138 -10.28 -14.15 -6.38
CA ASP A 138 -10.07 -13.17 -7.44
C ASP A 138 -10.38 -11.75 -6.95
N THR A 139 -9.63 -11.33 -5.93
CA THR A 139 -9.98 -10.19 -5.06
C THR A 139 -9.33 -8.89 -5.51
N ILE A 140 -8.07 -8.97 -5.94
CA ILE A 140 -7.24 -7.83 -6.32
C ILE A 140 -6.52 -8.13 -7.64
N HIS A 141 -6.56 -7.16 -8.57
CA HIS A 141 -5.67 -7.11 -9.74
C HIS A 141 -4.76 -5.88 -9.70
N THR A 142 -3.75 -5.85 -10.56
CA THR A 142 -2.83 -4.71 -10.74
C THR A 142 -2.52 -4.42 -12.20
N ASP A 143 -3.37 -4.83 -13.14
CA ASP A 143 -3.18 -4.61 -14.59
C ASP A 143 -3.82 -3.30 -15.09
N ALA A 144 -4.72 -2.70 -14.32
CA ALA A 144 -5.44 -1.49 -14.72
C ALA A 144 -4.50 -0.32 -15.04
N THR A 145 -4.70 0.29 -16.21
CA THR A 145 -3.96 1.49 -16.68
C THR A 145 -4.79 2.78 -16.56
N GLN A 146 -6.03 2.67 -16.09
CA GLN A 146 -6.95 3.78 -15.89
C GLN A 146 -7.64 3.62 -14.54
N ILE A 147 -7.93 4.74 -13.90
CA ILE A 147 -8.68 4.77 -12.64
C ILE A 147 -10.17 4.85 -12.96
N ARG A 148 -10.91 3.81 -12.60
CA ARG A 148 -12.37 3.76 -12.64
C ARG A 148 -12.89 3.51 -11.24
N ASN A 149 -14.08 2.92 -11.11
CA ASN A 149 -14.69 2.75 -9.80
C ASN A 149 -13.97 1.72 -8.94
N TRP A 150 -13.39 0.68 -9.53
CA TRP A 150 -12.77 -0.42 -8.79
C TRP A 150 -11.35 -0.12 -8.29
N GLU A 151 -10.72 0.92 -8.84
CA GLU A 151 -9.39 1.40 -8.43
C GLU A 151 -9.47 2.52 -7.38
N LYS A 152 -10.68 2.82 -6.87
CA LYS A 152 -10.91 3.83 -5.83
C LYS A 152 -10.99 3.17 -4.46
N PHE A 153 -10.10 3.58 -3.58
CA PHE A 153 -10.05 3.18 -2.18
C PHE A 153 -10.20 4.39 -1.27
N ARG A 154 -10.75 4.19 -0.07
CA ARG A 154 -10.70 5.19 1.00
C ARG A 154 -9.78 4.72 2.11
N PHE A 155 -8.83 5.57 2.48
CA PHE A 155 -7.98 5.37 3.65
C PHE A 155 -8.60 6.12 4.84
N ILE A 156 -8.91 5.38 5.90
CA ILE A 156 -9.44 5.94 7.14
C ILE A 156 -8.36 5.71 8.20
N CYS A 157 -7.66 6.79 8.54
CA CYS A 157 -6.48 6.75 9.39
C CYS A 157 -6.75 7.35 10.78
N GLN A 158 -6.02 6.88 11.78
CA GLN A 158 -6.09 7.36 13.17
C GLN A 158 -4.81 8.07 13.58
#